data_AF-A0A1G5LBD9-F1
#
_entry.id   AF-A0A1G5LBD9-F1
#
_cell.length_a   1.000
_cell.length_b   1.000
_cell.length_c   1.000
_cell.angle_alpha   90.00
_cell.angle_beta   90.00
_cell.angle_gamma   90.00
#
_symmetry.space_group_name_H-M   'P 1'
#
loop_
_entity.id
_entity.type
_entity.pdbx_description
1 polymer ?
#
loop_
_entity_poly.entity_id
_entity_poly.type
_entity_poly.pdbx_seq_one_letter_code
_entity_poly.pdbx_strand_id
1 'polypeptide(L)'
;MNLKDYIPLVSALVIVLGWAVTYFFNLKLKAKETFLSRTENDIRNLLLHMIADLRGIREEKHHPTHLRKIKSFFEKYRSPSSHLYLSTSSLIIKQFNHFEEHYVLYQNNNSSEQLDNLYTSLSILEDSVNMKLNDYRQVLFKQYNWFYRVEKSPFIVRIYAELLKIVLQAFSALTLTALIIVFATLIEGGLYYSLFTMIQLNVELYFWPFRNQIYGYTLAIGFLWTLLHLLDWLMYSFKESPGSKNYTNKQIDYHKKNKSFLSLQITPLPANKEKEEAVENSANTNPIIN
;
A
#
# COMPACT_ATOMS: atom_id res chain seq x y z
N MET A 1 -49.55 -10.58 -29.67
CA MET A 1 -48.76 -10.82 -28.44
C MET A 1 -49.21 -9.82 -27.41
N ASN A 2 -49.75 -10.28 -26.29
CA ASN A 2 -50.25 -9.38 -25.24
C ASN A 2 -49.14 -9.09 -24.22
N LEU A 3 -49.20 -7.93 -23.56
CA LEU A 3 -48.22 -7.49 -22.55
C LEU A 3 -48.03 -8.51 -21.41
N LYS A 4 -49.05 -9.34 -21.16
CA LYS A 4 -49.05 -10.43 -20.16
C LYS A 4 -48.10 -11.58 -20.51
N ASP A 5 -47.84 -11.83 -21.79
CA ASP A 5 -46.97 -12.92 -22.25
C ASP A 5 -45.48 -12.60 -22.04
N TYR A 6 -45.14 -11.32 -21.87
CA TYR A 6 -43.78 -10.85 -21.59
C TYR A 6 -43.43 -10.90 -20.10
N ILE A 7 -44.43 -10.93 -19.20
CA ILE A 7 -44.20 -10.92 -17.74
C ILE A 7 -43.34 -12.11 -17.29
N PRO A 8 -43.60 -13.36 -17.71
CA PRO A 8 -42.78 -14.51 -17.31
C PRO A 8 -41.35 -14.42 -17.86
N LEU A 9 -41.19 -13.90 -19.07
CA LEU A 9 -39.90 -13.77 -19.75
C LEU A 9 -39.03 -12.71 -19.06
N VAL A 10 -39.61 -11.55 -18.73
CA VAL A 10 -38.95 -10.50 -17.95
C VAL A 10 -38.60 -11.01 -16.55
N SER A 11 -39.50 -11.74 -15.88
CA SER A 11 -39.22 -12.33 -14.56
C SER A 11 -38.07 -13.34 -14.61
N ALA A 12 -38.05 -14.24 -15.59
CA ALA A 12 -36.97 -15.21 -15.75
C ALA A 12 -35.64 -14.51 -16.03
N LEU A 13 -35.64 -13.48 -16.87
CA LEU A 13 -34.46 -12.68 -17.18
C LEU A 13 -33.92 -11.95 -15.95
N VAL A 14 -34.79 -11.37 -15.13
CA VAL A 14 -34.41 -10.73 -13.86
C VAL A 14 -33.78 -11.75 -12.89
N ILE A 15 -34.32 -12.97 -12.80
CA ILE A 15 -33.77 -14.03 -11.92
C ILE A 15 -32.36 -14.44 -12.40
N VAL A 16 -32.19 -14.70 -13.69
CA VAL A 16 -30.88 -15.10 -14.25
C VAL A 16 -29.84 -14.00 -14.05
N LEU A 17 -30.21 -12.74 -14.30
CA LEU A 17 -29.34 -11.59 -14.06
C LEU A 17 -29.01 -11.44 -12.56
N GLY A 18 -30.02 -11.56 -11.69
CA GLY A 18 -29.83 -11.50 -10.23
C GLY A 18 -28.87 -12.56 -9.72
N TRP A 19 -28.99 -13.79 -10.22
CA TRP A 19 -28.09 -14.89 -9.87
C TRP A 19 -26.66 -14.65 -10.37
N ALA A 20 -26.50 -14.23 -11.63
CA ALA A 20 -25.20 -13.91 -12.20
C ALA A 20 -24.51 -12.79 -11.40
N VAL A 21 -25.23 -11.70 -11.11
CA VAL A 21 -24.75 -10.59 -10.30
C VAL A 21 -24.30 -11.08 -8.92
N THR A 22 -25.14 -11.84 -8.23
CA THR A 22 -24.84 -12.40 -6.90
C THR A 22 -23.59 -13.29 -6.93
N TYR A 23 -23.47 -14.15 -7.93
CA TYR A 23 -22.31 -15.02 -8.12
C TYR A 23 -21.01 -14.21 -8.28
N PHE A 24 -21.00 -13.19 -9.15
CA PHE A 24 -19.84 -12.33 -9.33
C PHE A 24 -19.50 -11.52 -8.07
N PHE A 25 -20.50 -11.04 -7.33
CA PHE A 25 -20.28 -10.36 -6.06
C PHE A 25 -19.64 -11.28 -5.01
N ASN A 26 -20.13 -12.52 -4.89
CA ASN A 26 -19.57 -13.51 -3.95
C ASN A 26 -18.12 -13.88 -4.31
N LEU A 27 -17.82 -14.08 -5.60
CA LEU A 27 -16.45 -14.33 -6.05
C LEU A 27 -15.52 -13.17 -5.72
N LYS A 28 -15.95 -11.92 -5.98
CA LYS A 28 -15.18 -10.72 -5.65
C LYS A 28 -14.98 -10.56 -4.15
N LEU A 29 -16.01 -10.83 -3.35
CA LEU A 29 -15.93 -10.77 -1.89
C LEU A 29 -14.90 -11.78 -1.37
N LYS A 30 -15.01 -13.04 -1.79
CA LYS A 30 -14.08 -14.11 -1.39
C LYS A 30 -12.63 -13.82 -1.81
N ALA A 31 -12.44 -13.32 -3.03
CA ALA A 31 -11.11 -12.93 -3.51
C ALA A 31 -10.53 -11.79 -2.66
N LYS A 32 -11.34 -10.80 -2.31
CA LYS A 32 -10.95 -9.68 -1.45
C LYS A 32 -10.61 -10.14 -0.03
N GLU A 33 -11.43 -11.00 0.58
CA GLU A 33 -11.17 -11.56 1.91
C GLU A 33 -9.88 -12.38 1.93
N THR A 34 -9.68 -13.22 0.92
CA THR A 34 -8.44 -14.01 0.76
C THR A 34 -7.23 -13.10 0.62
N PHE A 35 -7.33 -12.04 -0.19
CA PHE A 35 -6.26 -11.05 -0.35
C PHE A 35 -5.96 -10.32 0.97
N LEU A 36 -6.99 -9.91 1.71
CA LEU A 36 -6.85 -9.22 2.99
C LEU A 36 -6.18 -10.12 4.04
N SER A 37 -6.66 -11.37 4.17
CA SER A 37 -6.09 -12.37 5.07
C SER A 37 -4.62 -12.66 4.76
N ARG A 38 -4.26 -12.81 3.48
CA ARG A 38 -2.85 -12.97 3.07
C ARG A 38 -2.01 -11.74 3.39
N THR A 39 -2.56 -10.55 3.18
CA THR A 39 -1.88 -9.28 3.50
C THR A 39 -1.60 -9.15 5.00
N GLU A 40 -2.58 -9.50 5.85
CA GLU A 40 -2.41 -9.50 7.31
C GLU A 40 -1.36 -10.53 7.75
N ASN A 41 -1.40 -11.72 7.16
CA ASN A 41 -0.42 -12.77 7.41
C ASN A 41 1.00 -12.32 7.04
N ASP A 42 1.18 -11.69 5.88
CA ASP A 42 2.47 -11.15 5.44
C ASP A 42 2.98 -10.03 6.36
N ILE A 43 2.10 -9.13 6.83
CA ILE A 43 2.49 -8.10 7.79
C ILE A 43 2.97 -8.75 9.09
N ARG A 44 2.17 -9.65 9.64
CA ARG A 44 2.40 -10.22 10.96
C ARG A 44 3.64 -11.11 10.98
N ASN A 45 3.77 -12.00 9.99
CA ASN A 45 4.75 -13.08 10.03
C ASN A 45 6.03 -12.77 9.24
N LEU A 46 6.02 -11.77 8.35
CA LEU A 46 7.20 -11.42 7.55
C LEU A 46 7.62 -9.95 7.77
N LEU A 47 6.82 -8.98 7.33
CA LEU A 47 7.27 -7.59 7.19
C LEU A 47 7.65 -6.96 8.53
N LEU A 48 6.86 -7.20 9.59
CA LEU A 48 7.16 -6.65 10.92
C LEU A 48 8.45 -7.24 11.51
N HIS A 49 8.64 -8.55 11.37
CA HIS A 49 9.85 -9.23 11.83
C HIS A 49 11.07 -8.76 11.04
N MET A 50 10.94 -8.62 9.72
CA MET A 50 12.05 -8.22 8.87
C MET A 50 12.46 -6.76 9.12
N ILE A 51 11.50 -5.86 9.35
CA ILE A 51 11.80 -4.48 9.77
C ILE A 51 12.48 -4.44 11.13
N ALA A 52 12.02 -5.25 12.09
CA ALA A 52 12.63 -5.29 13.42
C ALA A 52 14.10 -5.75 13.34
N ASP A 53 14.37 -6.79 12.55
CA ASP A 53 15.73 -7.29 12.34
C ASP A 53 16.62 -6.26 11.61
N LEU A 54 16.10 -5.63 10.54
CA LEU A 54 16.82 -4.61 9.76
C LEU A 54 17.14 -3.36 10.59
N ARG A 55 16.19 -2.88 11.41
CA ARG A 55 16.46 -1.81 12.37
C ARG A 55 17.50 -2.21 13.40
N GLY A 56 17.43 -3.44 13.90
CA GLY A 56 18.41 -3.99 14.82
C GLY A 56 19.82 -4.06 14.23
N ILE A 57 19.95 -4.28 12.92
CA ILE A 57 21.22 -4.17 12.19
C ILE A 57 21.65 -2.71 12.12
N ARG A 58 20.79 -1.82 11.59
CA ARG A 58 21.12 -0.39 11.38
C ARG A 58 21.53 0.35 12.66
N GLU A 59 20.91 0.02 13.79
CA GLU A 59 21.19 0.70 15.07
C GLU A 59 22.47 0.18 15.76
N GLU A 60 23.06 -0.92 15.27
CA GLU A 60 24.28 -1.50 15.84
C GLU A 60 25.53 -0.73 15.42
N LYS A 61 26.26 -0.20 16.40
CA LYS A 61 27.49 0.58 16.15
C LYS A 61 28.75 -0.27 16.13
N HIS A 62 28.72 -1.44 16.80
CA HIS A 62 29.90 -2.30 16.91
C HIS A 62 30.04 -3.20 15.67
N HIS A 63 31.09 -2.98 14.87
CA HIS A 63 31.26 -3.61 13.55
C HIS A 63 31.20 -5.16 13.56
N PRO A 64 31.91 -5.88 14.47
CA PRO A 64 31.76 -7.33 14.59
C PRO A 64 30.33 -7.80 14.92
N THR A 65 29.61 -7.04 15.75
CA THR A 65 28.24 -7.35 16.13
C THR A 65 27.29 -7.10 14.97
N HIS A 66 27.54 -6.03 14.20
CA HIS A 66 26.81 -5.68 13.00
C HIS A 66 26.87 -6.79 11.94
N LEU A 67 28.07 -7.29 11.62
CA LEU A 67 28.24 -8.42 10.70
C LEU A 67 27.58 -9.70 11.21
N ARG A 68 27.64 -9.97 12.52
CA ARG A 68 26.94 -11.12 13.13
C ARG A 68 25.42 -11.01 12.96
N LYS A 69 24.85 -9.82 13.12
CA LYS A 69 23.41 -9.58 12.91
C LYS A 69 23.02 -9.75 11.44
N ILE A 70 23.83 -9.27 10.50
CA ILE A 70 23.62 -9.49 9.06
C ILE A 70 23.64 -10.98 8.73
N LYS A 71 24.62 -11.73 9.24
CA LYS A 71 24.67 -13.19 9.07
C LYS A 71 23.42 -13.88 9.60
N SER A 72 22.99 -13.53 10.81
CA SER A 72 21.77 -14.08 11.41
C SER A 72 20.52 -13.75 10.59
N PHE A 73 20.43 -12.53 10.06
CA PHE A 73 19.36 -12.13 9.15
C PHE A 73 19.35 -12.97 7.86
N PHE A 74 20.52 -13.11 7.22
CA PHE A 74 20.68 -13.93 6.03
C PHE A 74 20.22 -15.37 6.25
N GLU A 75 20.72 -16.03 7.30
CA GLU A 75 20.38 -17.42 7.62
C GLU A 75 18.89 -17.60 7.92
N LYS A 76 18.29 -16.64 8.65
CA LYS A 76 16.86 -16.67 9.00
C LYS A 76 15.96 -16.63 7.78
N TYR A 77 16.22 -15.71 6.85
CA TYR A 77 15.32 -15.46 5.72
C TYR A 77 15.60 -16.32 4.48
N ARG A 78 16.82 -16.84 4.34
CA ARG A 78 17.20 -17.81 3.29
C ARG A 78 16.64 -19.21 3.53
N SER A 79 16.37 -19.57 4.79
CA SER A 79 15.84 -20.90 5.13
C SER A 79 14.59 -21.23 4.30
N PRO A 80 14.43 -22.47 3.78
CA PRO A 80 13.22 -22.88 3.07
C PRO A 80 11.94 -22.76 3.92
N SER A 81 12.07 -22.79 5.25
CA SER A 81 10.98 -22.58 6.20
C SER A 81 10.62 -21.10 6.42
N SER A 82 11.35 -20.19 5.80
CA SER A 82 11.13 -18.75 5.89
C SER A 82 9.78 -18.36 5.26
N HIS A 83 9.07 -17.48 5.94
CA HIS A 83 7.83 -16.89 5.43
C HIS A 83 8.07 -15.98 4.22
N LEU A 84 9.33 -15.68 3.88
CA LEU A 84 9.69 -14.88 2.72
C LEU A 84 9.22 -15.53 1.42
N TYR A 85 9.33 -16.86 1.28
CA TYR A 85 8.91 -17.58 0.08
C TYR A 85 7.39 -17.76 -0.03
N LEU A 86 6.66 -17.55 1.08
CA LEU A 86 5.20 -17.49 1.12
C LEU A 86 4.68 -16.07 0.90
N SER A 87 5.57 -15.07 0.82
CA SER A 87 5.22 -13.66 0.63
C SER A 87 4.49 -13.42 -0.67
N THR A 88 3.47 -12.58 -0.61
CA THR A 88 2.76 -12.10 -1.81
C THR A 88 3.53 -11.05 -2.60
N SER A 89 4.64 -10.53 -2.07
CA SER A 89 5.39 -9.42 -2.69
C SER A 89 6.64 -9.90 -3.43
N SER A 90 6.54 -9.99 -4.75
CA SER A 90 7.68 -10.32 -5.62
C SER A 90 8.83 -9.31 -5.52
N LEU A 91 8.54 -8.05 -5.21
CA LEU A 91 9.55 -7.02 -5.00
C LEU A 91 10.47 -7.35 -3.82
N ILE A 92 9.90 -7.77 -2.69
CA ILE A 92 10.68 -8.08 -1.49
C ILE A 92 11.57 -9.29 -1.72
N ILE A 93 11.05 -10.31 -2.39
CA ILE A 93 11.82 -11.51 -2.76
C ILE A 93 13.00 -11.14 -3.66
N LYS A 94 12.78 -10.32 -4.70
CA LYS A 94 13.85 -9.85 -5.59
C LYS A 94 14.94 -9.08 -4.84
N GLN A 95 14.54 -8.17 -3.94
CA GLN A 95 15.50 -7.38 -3.17
C GLN A 95 16.27 -8.23 -2.16
N PHE A 96 15.61 -9.23 -1.55
CA PHE A 96 16.30 -10.19 -0.69
C PHE A 96 17.30 -11.05 -1.47
N ASN A 97 16.93 -11.55 -2.64
CA ASN A 97 17.85 -12.31 -3.49
C ASN A 97 19.08 -11.46 -3.88
N HIS A 98 18.87 -10.18 -4.19
CA HIS A 98 19.99 -9.28 -4.49
C HIS A 98 20.90 -9.04 -3.28
N PHE A 99 20.32 -8.90 -2.08
CA PHE A 99 21.07 -8.87 -0.83
C PHE A 99 21.85 -10.19 -0.61
N GLU A 100 21.23 -11.35 -0.87
CA GLU A 100 21.88 -12.67 -0.77
C GLU A 100 23.09 -12.78 -1.72
N GLU A 101 22.96 -12.33 -2.96
CA GLU A 101 24.06 -12.28 -3.94
C GLU A 101 25.23 -11.47 -3.41
N HIS A 102 24.99 -10.24 -2.96
CA HIS A 102 26.04 -9.37 -2.40
C HIS A 102 26.64 -9.91 -1.10
N TYR A 103 25.84 -10.56 -0.26
CA TYR A 103 26.34 -11.20 0.95
C TYR A 103 27.29 -12.36 0.64
N VAL A 104 26.94 -13.20 -0.34
CA VAL A 104 27.80 -14.30 -0.80
C VAL A 104 29.08 -13.77 -1.45
N LEU A 105 28.99 -12.71 -2.27
CA LEU A 105 30.16 -12.07 -2.88
C LEU A 105 31.10 -11.50 -1.83
N TYR A 106 30.58 -10.83 -0.81
CA TYR A 106 31.37 -10.32 0.31
C TYR A 106 32.08 -11.44 1.09
N GLN A 107 31.38 -12.55 1.39
CA GLN A 107 31.98 -13.70 2.07
C GLN A 107 33.14 -14.33 1.28
N ASN A 108 33.03 -14.34 -0.06
CA ASN A 108 34.07 -14.88 -0.93
C ASN A 108 35.22 -13.90 -1.16
N ASN A 109 34.93 -12.60 -1.17
CA ASN A 109 35.87 -11.53 -1.45
C ASN A 109 35.65 -10.36 -0.49
N ASN A 110 36.38 -10.38 0.63
CA ASN A 110 36.33 -9.39 1.71
C ASN A 110 36.95 -8.03 1.30
N SER A 111 36.46 -7.45 0.20
CA SER A 111 36.81 -6.11 -0.27
C SER A 111 35.90 -5.06 0.38
N SER A 112 36.44 -3.85 0.61
CA SER A 112 35.66 -2.69 1.05
C SER A 112 34.51 -2.38 0.08
N GLU A 113 34.73 -2.55 -1.22
CA GLU A 113 33.71 -2.31 -2.24
C GLU A 113 32.53 -3.28 -2.11
N GLN A 114 32.81 -4.56 -1.81
CA GLN A 114 31.77 -5.57 -1.61
C GLN A 114 31.00 -5.35 -0.31
N LEU A 115 31.67 -4.81 0.72
CA LEU A 115 31.02 -4.40 1.96
C LEU A 115 30.05 -3.23 1.73
N ASP A 116 30.46 -2.24 0.95
CA ASP A 116 29.61 -1.09 0.60
C ASP A 116 28.40 -1.53 -0.23
N ASN A 117 28.58 -2.45 -1.18
CA ASN A 117 27.49 -3.05 -1.97
C ASN A 117 26.51 -3.85 -1.09
N LEU A 118 27.03 -4.61 -0.12
CA LEU A 118 26.23 -5.33 0.86
C LEU A 118 25.37 -4.37 1.71
N TYR A 119 25.95 -3.29 2.21
CA TYR A 119 25.19 -2.30 2.99
C TYR A 119 24.16 -1.55 2.15
N THR A 120 24.52 -1.23 0.91
CA THR A 120 23.60 -0.58 -0.04
C THR A 120 22.40 -1.47 -0.35
N SER A 121 22.63 -2.75 -0.67
CA SER A 121 21.55 -3.70 -0.93
C SER A 121 20.66 -3.92 0.30
N LEU A 122 21.25 -3.95 1.51
CA LEU A 122 20.50 -4.04 2.76
C LEU A 122 19.61 -2.81 3.00
N SER A 123 20.11 -1.60 2.70
CA SER A 123 19.34 -0.36 2.81
C SER A 123 18.17 -0.34 1.81
N ILE A 124 18.41 -0.73 0.56
CA ILE A 124 17.36 -0.82 -0.47
C ILE A 124 16.28 -1.85 -0.07
N LEU A 125 16.69 -2.96 0.53
CA LEU A 125 15.75 -3.94 1.09
C LEU A 125 14.93 -3.31 2.21
N GLU A 126 15.54 -2.61 3.17
CA GLU A 126 14.81 -1.91 4.25
C GLU A 126 13.76 -0.93 3.69
N ASP A 127 14.13 -0.10 2.72
CA ASP A 127 13.21 0.84 2.09
C ASP A 127 12.04 0.14 1.40
N SER A 128 12.34 -0.93 0.67
CA SER A 128 11.31 -1.73 -0.03
C SER A 128 10.31 -2.35 0.94
N VAL A 129 10.80 -2.84 2.09
CA VAL A 129 9.96 -3.47 3.13
C VAL A 129 9.12 -2.42 3.85
N ASN A 130 9.69 -1.27 4.19
CA ASN A 130 8.97 -0.16 4.80
C ASN A 130 7.88 0.38 3.86
N MET A 131 8.20 0.57 2.58
CA MET A 131 7.24 0.98 1.56
C MET A 131 6.10 -0.04 1.47
N LYS A 132 6.41 -1.33 1.37
CA LYS A 132 5.40 -2.38 1.25
C LYS A 132 4.53 -2.51 2.50
N LEU A 133 5.11 -2.36 3.69
CA LEU A 133 4.35 -2.32 4.94
C LEU A 133 3.38 -1.14 4.95
N ASN A 134 3.82 0.04 4.49
CA ASN A 134 2.96 1.21 4.42
C ASN A 134 1.80 0.99 3.43
N ASP A 135 2.07 0.43 2.26
CA ASP A 135 1.02 0.09 1.28
C ASP A 135 -0.01 -0.89 1.88
N TYR A 136 0.45 -1.94 2.53
CA TYR A 136 -0.42 -2.94 3.17
C TYR A 136 -1.24 -2.33 4.31
N ARG A 137 -0.64 -1.46 5.12
CA ARG A 137 -1.37 -0.71 6.15
C ARG A 137 -2.42 0.21 5.52
N GLN A 138 -2.09 0.96 4.47
CA GLN A 138 -3.06 1.82 3.80
C GLN A 138 -4.25 1.02 3.27
N VAL A 139 -4.00 -0.15 2.69
CA VAL A 139 -5.05 -1.05 2.18
C VAL A 139 -5.91 -1.60 3.31
N LEU A 140 -5.30 -2.17 4.36
CA LEU A 140 -6.02 -2.75 5.50
C LEU A 140 -6.86 -1.69 6.23
N PHE A 141 -6.24 -0.55 6.54
CA PHE A 141 -6.89 0.50 7.29
C PHE A 141 -7.76 1.42 6.42
N LYS A 142 -7.83 1.25 5.10
CA LYS A 142 -8.68 2.11 4.23
C LYS A 142 -10.14 2.12 4.70
N GLN A 143 -10.69 0.93 4.97
CA GLN A 143 -12.08 0.79 5.39
C GLN A 143 -12.28 1.25 6.83
N TYR A 144 -11.37 0.88 7.73
CA TYR A 144 -11.39 1.30 9.13
C TYR A 144 -11.28 2.82 9.27
N ASN A 145 -10.36 3.46 8.54
CA ASN A 145 -10.18 4.91 8.55
C ASN A 145 -11.42 5.62 7.99
N TRP A 146 -12.06 5.09 6.96
CA TRP A 146 -13.33 5.62 6.47
C TRP A 146 -14.41 5.52 7.54
N PHE A 147 -14.60 4.34 8.14
CA PHE A 147 -15.60 4.12 9.18
C PHE A 147 -15.34 5.01 10.39
N TYR A 148 -14.09 5.10 10.85
CA TYR A 148 -13.68 5.95 11.95
C TYR A 148 -13.96 7.44 11.70
N ARG A 149 -13.68 7.94 10.48
CA ARG A 149 -14.00 9.32 10.11
C ARG A 149 -15.49 9.58 10.09
N VAL A 150 -16.28 8.66 9.55
CA VAL A 150 -17.74 8.77 9.51
C VAL A 150 -18.33 8.74 10.92
N GLU A 151 -17.84 7.86 11.79
CA GLU A 151 -18.30 7.74 13.19
C GLU A 151 -17.98 9.00 14.01
N LYS A 152 -16.87 9.68 13.71
CA LYS A 152 -16.49 10.96 14.35
C LYS A 152 -17.27 12.18 13.84
N SER A 153 -17.96 12.05 12.72
CA SER A 153 -18.67 13.17 12.09
C SER A 153 -20.03 13.41 12.76
N PRO A 154 -20.58 14.64 12.70
CA PRO A 154 -21.95 14.89 13.17
C PRO A 154 -22.96 13.95 12.51
N PHE A 155 -24.03 13.60 13.23
CA PHE A 155 -25.05 12.63 12.78
C PHE A 155 -25.58 12.92 11.36
N ILE A 156 -25.83 14.20 11.04
CA ILE A 156 -26.30 14.62 9.71
C ILE A 156 -25.25 14.31 8.62
N VAL A 157 -23.97 14.56 8.90
CA VAL A 157 -22.87 14.28 7.96
C VAL A 157 -22.71 12.78 7.75
N ARG A 158 -22.88 11.97 8.81
CA ARG A 158 -22.87 10.51 8.71
C ARG A 158 -23.96 9.98 7.79
N ILE A 159 -25.21 10.44 7.96
CA ILE A 159 -26.31 10.05 7.08
C ILE A 159 -26.01 10.44 5.63
N TYR A 160 -25.57 11.68 5.41
CA TYR A 160 -25.23 12.16 4.06
C TYR A 160 -24.10 11.33 3.43
N ALA A 161 -23.06 11.00 4.20
CA ALA A 161 -21.94 10.16 3.77
C ALA A 161 -22.37 8.75 3.36
N GLU A 162 -23.24 8.11 4.14
CA GLU A 162 -23.76 6.78 3.83
C GLU A 162 -24.69 6.81 2.60
N LEU A 163 -25.58 7.81 2.50
CA LEU A 163 -26.44 8.01 1.33
C LEU A 163 -25.64 8.27 0.07
N LEU A 164 -24.65 9.16 0.10
CA LEU A 164 -23.79 9.48 -1.04
C LEU A 164 -23.07 8.23 -1.54
N LYS A 165 -22.61 7.37 -0.64
CA LYS A 165 -21.94 6.11 -0.98
C LYS A 165 -22.89 5.13 -1.69
N ILE A 166 -24.14 5.01 -1.23
CA ILE A 166 -25.17 4.18 -1.88
C ILE A 166 -25.47 4.73 -3.29
N VAL A 167 -25.68 6.04 -3.41
CA VAL A 167 -25.95 6.72 -4.69
C VAL A 167 -24.78 6.50 -5.65
N LEU A 168 -23.54 6.72 -5.21
CA LEU A 168 -22.35 6.54 -6.03
C LEU A 168 -22.17 5.08 -6.48
N GLN A 169 -22.49 4.11 -5.63
CA GLN A 169 -22.48 2.69 -6.00
C GLN A 169 -23.56 2.37 -7.04
N ALA A 170 -24.77 2.91 -6.90
CA ALA A 170 -25.84 2.75 -7.88
C ALA A 170 -25.47 3.37 -9.24
N PHE A 171 -24.94 4.60 -9.25
CA PHE A 171 -24.47 5.26 -10.47
C PHE A 171 -23.30 4.54 -11.12
N SER A 172 -22.39 3.96 -10.34
CA SER A 172 -21.29 3.14 -10.88
C SER A 172 -21.83 1.90 -11.60
N ALA A 173 -22.85 1.24 -11.04
CA ALA A 173 -23.50 0.11 -11.69
C ALA A 173 -24.24 0.52 -12.98
N LEU A 174 -25.01 1.62 -12.94
CA LEU A 174 -25.69 2.17 -14.11
C LEU A 174 -24.71 2.54 -15.23
N THR A 175 -23.58 3.17 -14.88
CA THR A 175 -22.53 3.54 -15.83
C THR A 175 -21.91 2.29 -16.47
N LEU A 176 -21.65 1.24 -15.69
CA LEU A 176 -21.14 -0.03 -16.22
C LEU A 176 -22.15 -0.68 -17.18
N THR A 177 -23.43 -0.72 -16.82
CA THR A 177 -24.50 -1.24 -17.69
C THR A 177 -24.60 -0.43 -18.98
N ALA A 178 -24.56 0.91 -18.89
CA ALA A 178 -24.60 1.78 -20.05
C ALA A 178 -23.40 1.55 -20.99
N LEU A 179 -22.20 1.37 -20.43
CA LEU A 179 -21.00 1.00 -21.19
C LEU A 179 -21.14 -0.35 -21.91
N ILE A 180 -21.71 -1.36 -21.25
CA ILE A 180 -21.98 -2.67 -21.88
C ILE A 180 -22.94 -2.52 -23.06
N ILE A 181 -24.01 -1.74 -22.90
CA ILE A 181 -24.98 -1.48 -23.98
C ILE A 181 -24.29 -0.78 -25.15
N VAL A 182 -23.51 0.28 -24.89
CA VAL A 182 -22.74 0.98 -25.93
C VAL A 182 -21.79 0.04 -26.66
N PHE A 183 -21.07 -0.82 -25.93
CA PHE A 183 -20.17 -1.78 -26.53
C PHE A 183 -20.91 -2.79 -27.43
N ALA A 184 -22.06 -3.29 -26.99
CA ALA A 184 -22.91 -4.16 -27.80
C ALA A 184 -23.41 -3.45 -29.07
N THR A 185 -23.82 -2.18 -28.96
CA THR A 185 -24.26 -1.36 -30.11
C THR A 185 -23.12 -1.07 -31.09
N LEU A 186 -21.89 -0.91 -30.60
CA LEU A 186 -20.70 -0.75 -31.44
C LEU A 186 -20.35 -2.05 -32.19
N ILE A 187 -20.41 -3.21 -31.51
CA ILE A 187 -20.21 -4.52 -32.15
C ILE A 187 -21.25 -4.73 -33.26
N GLU A 188 -22.52 -4.47 -32.97
CA GLU A 188 -23.59 -4.55 -33.95
C GLU A 188 -23.31 -3.65 -35.16
N GLY A 189 -22.94 -2.39 -34.93
CA GLY A 189 -22.59 -1.45 -36.01
C GLY A 189 -21.39 -1.91 -36.84
N GLY A 190 -20.36 -2.46 -36.21
CA GLY A 190 -19.19 -3.02 -36.89
C GLY A 190 -19.52 -4.26 -37.72
N LEU A 191 -20.35 -5.18 -37.18
CA LEU A 191 -20.82 -6.35 -37.91
C LEU A 191 -21.68 -5.95 -39.11
N TYR A 192 -22.59 -4.99 -38.96
CA TYR A 192 -23.39 -4.45 -40.06
C TYR A 192 -22.49 -3.90 -41.17
N TYR A 193 -21.53 -3.04 -40.82
CA TYR A 193 -20.60 -2.48 -41.80
C TYR A 193 -19.76 -3.54 -42.52
N SER A 194 -19.28 -4.56 -41.79
CA SER A 194 -18.51 -5.66 -42.35
C SER A 194 -19.34 -6.54 -43.30
N LEU A 195 -20.60 -6.84 -42.94
CA LEU A 195 -21.49 -7.66 -43.77
C LEU A 195 -21.95 -6.90 -45.02
N PHE A 196 -22.24 -5.60 -44.87
CA PHE A 196 -22.60 -4.72 -45.99
C PHE A 196 -21.44 -4.63 -47.00
N THR A 197 -20.21 -4.43 -46.52
CA THR A 197 -19.04 -4.31 -47.40
C THR A 197 -18.64 -5.62 -48.08
N MET A 198 -18.78 -6.77 -47.40
CA MET A 198 -18.36 -8.06 -47.95
C MET A 198 -19.39 -8.74 -48.85
N ILE A 199 -20.68 -8.62 -48.52
CA ILE A 199 -21.73 -9.47 -49.14
C ILE A 199 -22.77 -8.62 -49.88
N GLN A 200 -22.69 -7.27 -49.83
CA GLN A 200 -23.71 -6.35 -50.38
C GLN A 200 -25.13 -6.66 -49.89
N LEU A 201 -25.24 -7.36 -48.77
CA LEU A 201 -26.50 -7.80 -48.20
C LEU A 201 -27.05 -6.63 -47.39
N ASN A 202 -28.08 -5.98 -47.92
CA ASN A 202 -28.74 -4.84 -47.28
C ASN A 202 -29.73 -5.33 -46.21
N VAL A 203 -29.20 -5.99 -45.18
CA VAL A 203 -30.00 -6.45 -44.03
C VAL A 203 -30.13 -5.29 -43.06
N GLU A 204 -31.34 -4.79 -42.88
CA GLU A 204 -31.67 -3.84 -41.81
C GLU A 204 -31.63 -4.53 -40.44
N LEU A 205 -30.41 -4.80 -39.96
CA LEU A 205 -30.13 -5.19 -38.58
C LEU A 205 -30.17 -3.92 -37.71
N TYR A 206 -31.38 -3.41 -37.47
CA TYR A 206 -31.61 -2.39 -36.45
C TYR A 206 -32.18 -3.07 -35.21
N PHE A 207 -31.33 -3.69 -34.39
CA PHE A 207 -31.80 -4.18 -33.09
C PHE A 207 -32.22 -3.03 -32.16
N TRP A 208 -31.72 -1.82 -32.41
CA TRP A 208 -31.95 -0.65 -31.56
C TRP A 208 -32.40 0.57 -32.37
N PRO A 209 -33.72 0.86 -32.44
CA PRO A 209 -34.23 2.07 -33.10
C PRO A 209 -33.79 3.36 -32.39
N PHE A 210 -33.23 3.25 -31.19
CA PHE A 210 -32.81 4.38 -30.36
C PHE A 210 -31.29 4.51 -30.19
N ARG A 211 -30.49 4.05 -31.17
CA ARG A 211 -29.02 4.04 -31.09
C ARG A 211 -28.41 5.40 -30.72
N ASN A 212 -28.87 6.48 -31.35
CA ASN A 212 -28.35 7.83 -31.07
C ASN A 212 -28.68 8.28 -29.64
N GLN A 213 -29.88 7.92 -29.15
CA GLN A 213 -30.31 8.22 -27.79
C GLN A 213 -29.50 7.42 -26.76
N ILE A 214 -29.11 6.17 -27.05
CA ILE A 214 -28.25 5.35 -26.17
C ILE A 214 -26.91 6.03 -25.91
N TYR A 215 -26.27 6.60 -26.94
CA TYR A 215 -25.01 7.33 -26.77
C TYR A 215 -25.21 8.59 -25.90
N GLY A 216 -26.28 9.35 -26.17
CA GLY A 216 -26.64 10.54 -25.37
C GLY A 216 -26.88 10.20 -23.90
N TYR A 217 -27.65 9.16 -23.61
CA TYR A 217 -27.91 8.71 -22.23
C TYR A 217 -26.66 8.19 -21.54
N THR A 218 -25.82 7.41 -22.22
CA THR A 218 -24.56 6.92 -21.65
C THR A 218 -23.62 8.07 -21.30
N LEU A 219 -23.51 9.08 -22.18
CA LEU A 219 -22.72 10.28 -21.90
C LEU A 219 -23.25 11.06 -20.70
N ALA A 220 -24.57 11.25 -20.60
CA ALA A 220 -25.19 11.93 -19.47
C ALA A 220 -24.98 11.17 -18.14
N ILE A 221 -25.15 9.85 -18.15
CA ILE A 221 -24.89 8.99 -16.99
C ILE A 221 -23.41 9.05 -16.58
N GLY A 222 -22.50 8.96 -17.56
CA GLY A 222 -21.06 9.06 -17.33
C GLY A 222 -20.64 10.41 -16.74
N PHE A 223 -21.21 11.52 -17.24
CA PHE A 223 -20.97 12.85 -16.70
C PHE A 223 -21.50 13.01 -15.25
N LEU A 224 -22.69 12.49 -14.96
CA LEU A 224 -23.22 12.53 -13.61
C LEU A 224 -22.39 11.66 -12.65
N TRP A 225 -21.91 10.51 -13.12
CA TRP A 225 -21.00 9.65 -12.37
C TRP A 225 -19.67 10.34 -12.05
N THR A 226 -19.06 11.06 -13.00
CA THR A 226 -17.82 11.82 -12.73
C THR A 226 -18.04 12.96 -11.75
N LEU A 227 -19.16 13.67 -11.85
CA LEU A 227 -19.51 14.74 -10.91
C LEU A 227 -19.72 14.23 -9.48
N LEU A 228 -20.40 13.08 -9.32
CA LEU A 228 -20.56 12.43 -8.02
C LEU A 228 -19.22 11.96 -7.44
N HIS A 229 -18.33 11.42 -8.27
CA HIS A 229 -16.98 11.04 -7.83
C HIS A 229 -16.14 12.25 -7.42
N LEU A 230 -16.28 13.38 -8.12
CA LEU A 230 -15.60 14.62 -7.75
C LEU A 230 -16.10 15.13 -6.39
N LEU A 231 -17.42 15.08 -6.15
CA LEU A 231 -18.00 15.44 -4.86
C LEU A 231 -17.52 14.52 -3.73
N ASP A 232 -17.53 13.20 -3.94
CA ASP A 232 -16.98 12.23 -2.98
C ASP A 232 -15.51 12.53 -2.69
N TRP A 233 -14.71 12.74 -3.74
CA TRP A 233 -13.31 13.11 -3.59
C TRP A 233 -13.15 14.42 -2.81
N LEU A 234 -13.89 15.49 -3.11
CA LEU A 234 -13.80 16.76 -2.38
C LEU A 234 -14.16 16.61 -0.89
N MET A 235 -15.17 15.80 -0.58
CA MET A 235 -15.60 15.55 0.80
C MET A 235 -14.58 14.73 1.60
N TYR A 236 -13.84 13.83 0.94
CA TYR A 236 -12.94 12.89 1.61
C TYR A 236 -11.44 13.12 1.34
N SER A 237 -11.07 14.08 0.48
CA SER A 237 -9.69 14.45 0.16
C SER A 237 -9.03 15.35 1.22
N PHE A 238 -9.75 15.68 2.31
CA PHE A 238 -9.13 16.18 3.53
C PHE A 238 -8.25 15.08 4.13
N LYS A 239 -7.01 15.00 3.64
CA LYS A 239 -5.95 14.18 4.21
C LYS A 239 -5.79 14.59 5.67
N GLU A 240 -6.10 13.69 6.60
CA GLU A 240 -5.41 13.70 7.87
C GLU A 240 -3.93 13.47 7.56
N SER A 241 -3.17 14.56 7.50
CA SER A 241 -1.71 14.49 7.54
C SER A 241 -1.37 13.74 8.82
N PRO A 242 -0.71 12.57 8.77
CA PRO A 242 -0.24 11.88 9.96
C PRO A 242 0.85 12.74 10.61
N GLY A 243 0.44 13.70 11.43
CA GLY A 243 1.29 14.81 11.82
C GLY A 243 1.67 15.66 10.60
N SER A 244 1.61 16.98 10.74
CA SER A 244 2.53 17.79 9.95
C SER A 244 3.94 17.25 10.21
N LYS A 245 4.79 17.08 9.19
CA LYS A 245 6.22 16.77 9.39
C LYS A 245 6.91 17.75 10.35
N ASN A 246 6.25 18.88 10.64
CA ASN A 246 6.60 19.84 11.66
C ASN A 246 5.63 19.73 12.84
N TYR A 247 6.09 19.20 13.97
CA TYR A 247 5.38 19.39 15.23
C TYR A 247 5.36 20.89 15.57
N THR A 248 4.22 21.40 16.03
CA THR A 248 4.19 22.78 16.55
C THR A 248 5.04 22.87 17.82
N ASN A 249 5.66 24.03 18.09
CA ASN A 249 6.47 24.23 19.30
C ASN A 249 5.72 23.84 20.59
N LYS A 250 4.40 24.07 20.65
CA LYS A 250 3.54 23.64 21.76
C LYS A 250 3.48 22.11 21.94
N GLN A 251 3.45 21.34 20.86
CA GLN A 251 3.48 19.87 20.91
C GLN A 251 4.85 19.36 21.33
N ILE A 252 5.92 20.01 20.86
CA ILE A 252 7.30 19.71 21.25
C ILE A 252 7.47 19.96 22.76
N ASP A 253 7.01 21.10 23.26
CA ASP A 253 7.13 21.46 24.68
C ASP A 253 6.27 20.55 25.58
N TYR A 254 5.06 20.19 25.13
CA TYR A 254 4.21 19.21 25.82
C TYR A 254 4.88 17.84 25.94
N HIS A 255 5.49 17.34 24.87
CA HIS A 255 6.18 16.06 24.89
C HIS A 255 7.51 16.09 25.63
N LYS A 256 8.27 17.20 25.58
CA LYS A 256 9.46 17.40 26.42
C LYS A 256 9.11 17.41 27.91
N LYS A 257 7.98 18.00 28.28
CA LYS A 257 7.53 18.09 29.68
C LYS A 257 6.98 16.77 30.22
N ASN A 258 6.30 15.98 29.39
CA ASN A 258 5.60 14.75 29.82
C ASN A 258 6.30 13.43 29.48
N LYS A 259 7.33 13.44 28.62
CA LYS A 259 8.08 12.24 28.23
C LYS A 259 9.58 12.55 28.21
N SER A 260 10.28 12.23 29.30
CA SER A 260 11.74 12.39 29.46
C SER A 260 12.55 11.36 28.65
N PHE A 261 12.27 11.18 27.35
CA PHE A 261 13.05 10.26 26.51
C PHE A 261 14.29 10.92 25.87
N LEU A 262 14.58 12.18 26.21
CA LEU A 262 15.68 12.97 25.63
C LEU A 262 16.60 13.61 26.68
N SER A 263 16.60 13.09 27.91
CA SER A 263 17.64 13.39 28.90
C SER A 263 18.75 12.33 28.94
N LEU A 264 18.97 11.61 27.84
CA LEU A 264 20.32 11.12 27.54
C LEU A 264 21.11 12.34 27.11
N GLN A 265 21.57 13.07 28.13
CA GLN A 265 22.69 13.97 28.02
C GLN A 265 23.74 13.26 27.17
N ILE A 266 24.10 13.91 26.08
CA ILE A 266 25.46 13.84 25.58
C ILE A 266 26.30 14.23 26.78
N THR A 267 26.76 13.26 27.57
CA THR A 267 27.90 13.48 28.45
C THR A 267 29.05 13.64 27.46
N PRO A 268 29.60 14.85 27.26
CA PRO A 268 30.86 14.94 26.53
C PRO A 268 31.83 14.01 27.26
N LEU A 269 32.48 13.10 26.52
CA LEU A 269 33.57 12.31 27.07
C LEU A 269 34.50 13.30 27.80
N PRO A 270 34.89 13.02 29.06
CA PRO A 270 35.91 13.84 29.70
C PRO A 270 37.13 13.81 28.78
N ALA A 271 37.52 15.02 28.33
CA ALA A 271 38.75 15.21 27.59
C ALA A 271 39.88 14.59 28.42
N ASN A 272 40.65 13.75 27.74
CA ASN A 272 41.77 12.98 28.26
C ASN A 272 42.70 13.86 29.12
N LYS A 273 42.57 13.78 30.45
CA LYS A 273 43.43 14.44 31.44
C LYS A 273 44.62 13.58 31.89
N GLU A 274 44.93 12.49 31.20
CA GLU A 274 46.08 11.63 31.54
C GLU A 274 47.41 12.05 30.89
N LYS A 275 47.49 13.25 30.27
CA LYS A 275 48.76 13.74 29.70
C LYS A 275 49.38 14.97 30.36
N GLU A 276 48.75 15.58 31.37
CA GLU A 276 49.37 16.71 32.10
C GLU A 276 50.00 16.32 33.44
N GLU A 277 49.58 15.24 34.12
CA GLU A 277 50.18 14.84 35.40
C GLU A 277 51.50 14.03 35.26
N ALA A 278 51.85 13.59 34.05
CA ALA A 278 53.11 12.87 33.81
C ALA A 278 54.33 13.78 33.59
N VAL A 279 54.14 15.10 33.45
CA VAL A 279 55.25 16.05 33.25
C VAL A 279 55.65 16.74 34.56
N GLU A 280 54.74 16.87 35.53
CA GLU A 280 55.00 17.64 36.76
C GLU A 280 55.74 16.86 37.86
N ASN A 281 55.78 15.52 37.81
CA ASN A 281 56.46 14.69 38.81
C ASN A 281 57.94 14.36 38.51
N SER A 282 58.55 14.97 37.49
CA SER A 282 59.97 14.77 37.14
C SER A 282 60.93 15.87 37.63
N ALA A 283 60.42 16.91 38.32
CA ALA A 283 61.20 18.11 38.62
C ALA A 283 61.56 18.33 40.10
N ASN A 284 61.44 17.33 40.99
CA ASN A 284 61.80 17.52 42.40
C ASN A 284 62.70 16.41 42.96
N THR A 285 63.93 16.36 42.44
CA THR A 285 65.08 15.75 43.11
C THR A 285 66.03 16.86 43.56
N ASN A 286 66.04 17.17 44.86
CA ASN A 286 67.14 17.89 45.49
C ASN A 286 67.89 16.96 46.48
N PRO A 287 69.23 16.96 46.45
CA PRO A 287 70.06 16.11 47.31
C PRO A 287 70.24 16.75 48.70
N ILE A 288 70.07 15.96 49.76
CA ILE A 288 70.48 16.37 51.11
C ILE A 288 71.96 15.99 51.27
N ILE A 289 72.78 17.02 51.43
CA ILE A 289 74.16 16.97 51.91
C ILE A 289 74.12 17.07 53.44
N ASN A 290 74.54 16.01 54.12
CA ASN A 290 75.42 15.98 55.31
C ASN A 290 75.39 14.59 55.96
#